data_AF-A0A378WBB4-F1
#
_entry.id   AF-A0A378WBB4-F1
#
_cell.length_a   1.000
_cell.length_b   1.000
_cell.length_c   1.000
_cell.angle_alpha   90.00
_cell.angle_beta   90.00
_cell.angle_gamma   90.00
#
_symmetry.space_group_name_H-M   'P 1'
#
loop_
_entity.id
_entity.type
_entity.pdbx_description
1 polymer ?
#
loop_
_entity_poly.entity_id
_entity_poly.type
_entity_poly.pdbx_seq_one_letter_code
_entity_poly.pdbx_strand_id
1 'polypeptide(L)'
;MARIVVGAAVVAAVSLASPAAADPGQVPDLGGYTAVGVQDYSTYYNYPTTNGAQFVTPGGYRCRITYTGRANPPMKQASCWGELPGTSSNMVSVFAAMSVDPATFSSGDLADMEKYTDYKEPRDRTVDPADYKLLPAGSRLDYPDTGTCAVTEVSTVCVIGDHGFELSQRGSRVF
;
A
#
# COMPACT_ATOMS: atom_id res chain seq x y z
N MET A 1 -31.33 59.23 33.63
CA MET A 1 -30.72 58.93 32.32
C MET A 1 -30.07 57.57 32.42
N ALA A 2 -30.60 56.59 31.68
CA ALA A 2 -30.20 55.19 31.73
C ALA A 2 -29.34 54.85 30.51
N ARG A 3 -28.26 54.08 30.69
CA ARG A 3 -27.67 53.20 29.67
C ARG A 3 -26.95 52.04 30.36
N ILE A 4 -27.60 50.88 30.40
CA ILE A 4 -26.99 49.59 30.74
C ILE A 4 -26.62 48.93 29.41
N VAL A 5 -25.34 48.64 29.20
CA VAL A 5 -24.84 47.95 28.02
C VAL A 5 -24.82 46.46 28.32
N VAL A 6 -25.69 45.69 27.66
CA VAL A 6 -25.71 44.22 27.73
C VAL A 6 -24.75 43.69 26.67
N GLY A 7 -23.60 43.16 27.10
CA GLY A 7 -22.66 42.45 26.23
C GLY A 7 -23.12 41.01 26.03
N ALA A 8 -23.46 40.66 24.79
CA ALA A 8 -23.78 39.28 24.42
C ALA A 8 -22.48 38.47 24.27
N ALA A 9 -22.29 37.48 25.14
CA ALA A 9 -21.22 36.49 25.00
C ALA A 9 -21.65 35.42 23.98
N VAL A 10 -21.02 35.39 22.82
CA VAL A 10 -21.20 34.33 21.82
C VAL A 10 -20.31 33.15 22.22
N VAL A 11 -20.92 32.09 22.74
CA VAL A 11 -20.22 30.82 23.02
C VAL A 11 -20.11 30.05 21.70
N ALA A 12 -18.93 30.06 21.09
CA ALA A 12 -18.63 29.24 19.91
C ALA A 12 -18.54 27.77 20.34
N ALA A 13 -19.56 26.97 20.00
CA ALA A 13 -19.53 25.53 20.17
C ALA A 13 -18.56 24.92 19.14
N VAL A 14 -17.38 24.50 19.60
CA VAL A 14 -16.44 23.72 18.77
C VAL A 14 -16.94 22.28 18.78
N SER A 15 -17.64 21.89 17.70
CA SER A 15 -18.04 20.51 17.47
C SER A 15 -16.79 19.65 17.27
N LEU A 16 -16.35 18.96 18.34
CA LEU A 16 -15.37 17.89 18.25
C LEU A 16 -16.03 16.69 17.57
N ALA A 17 -16.04 16.68 16.24
CA ALA A 17 -16.36 15.47 15.49
C ALA A 17 -15.22 14.46 15.76
N SER A 18 -15.51 13.46 16.60
CA SER A 18 -14.64 12.29 16.71
C SER A 18 -14.41 11.72 15.30
N PRO A 19 -13.16 11.43 14.89
CA PRO A 19 -12.94 10.76 13.62
C PRO A 19 -13.71 9.44 13.67
N ALA A 20 -14.64 9.26 12.73
CA ALA A 20 -15.36 8.01 12.57
C ALA A 20 -14.31 6.90 12.41
N ALA A 21 -14.30 5.95 13.36
CA ALA A 21 -13.52 4.74 13.21
C ALA A 21 -14.08 4.02 11.97
N ALA A 22 -13.28 3.90 10.92
CA ALA A 22 -13.63 3.09 9.76
C ALA A 22 -13.88 1.65 10.23
N ASP A 23 -14.90 1.00 9.68
CA ASP A 23 -15.18 -0.41 9.94
C ASP A 23 -13.92 -1.24 9.56
N PRO A 24 -13.36 -2.03 10.49
CA PRO A 24 -12.17 -2.82 10.23
C PRO A 24 -12.32 -3.81 9.06
N GLY A 25 -13.54 -4.15 8.63
CA GLY A 25 -13.80 -4.99 7.45
C GLY A 25 -14.04 -4.25 6.14
N GLN A 26 -14.13 -2.91 6.14
CA GLN A 26 -14.38 -2.17 4.91
C GLN A 26 -13.09 -1.91 4.12
N VAL A 27 -13.11 -2.28 2.84
CA VAL A 27 -12.09 -1.92 1.85
C VAL A 27 -12.01 -0.40 1.73
N PRO A 28 -10.83 0.21 1.96
CA PRO A 28 -10.67 1.66 1.84
C PRO A 28 -10.95 2.16 0.42
N ASP A 29 -11.68 3.26 0.29
CA ASP A 29 -11.85 3.95 -0.99
C ASP A 29 -10.56 4.68 -1.37
N LEU A 30 -10.00 4.31 -2.53
CA LEU A 30 -8.77 4.90 -3.09
C LEU A 30 -9.06 5.93 -4.20
N GLY A 31 -10.34 6.30 -4.40
CA GLY A 31 -10.79 7.26 -5.40
C GLY A 31 -10.19 8.66 -5.27
N GLY A 32 -9.87 9.08 -4.04
CA GLY A 32 -9.32 10.41 -3.75
C GLY A 32 -7.82 10.60 -4.02
N TYR A 33 -7.09 9.53 -4.36
CA TYR A 33 -5.66 9.60 -4.64
C TYR A 33 -5.38 9.90 -6.11
N THR A 34 -4.32 10.65 -6.39
CA THR A 34 -3.89 10.95 -7.76
C THR A 34 -3.22 9.72 -8.39
N ALA A 35 -3.79 9.20 -9.48
CA ALA A 35 -3.18 8.07 -10.19
C ALA A 35 -1.86 8.48 -10.86
N VAL A 36 -0.80 7.71 -10.64
CA VAL A 36 0.48 7.85 -11.35
C VAL A 36 0.58 6.85 -12.50
N GLY A 37 1.46 7.14 -13.47
CA GLY A 37 1.73 6.21 -14.56
C GLY A 37 2.48 4.98 -14.06
N VAL A 38 1.86 3.79 -14.15
CA VAL A 38 2.45 2.52 -13.70
C VAL A 38 3.80 2.21 -14.36
N GLN A 39 4.03 2.69 -15.59
CA GLN A 39 5.25 2.42 -16.35
C GLN A 39 6.50 3.03 -15.72
N ASP A 40 6.34 4.07 -14.92
CA ASP A 40 7.42 4.68 -14.16
C ASP A 40 7.94 3.78 -13.02
N TYR A 41 7.19 2.73 -12.69
CA TYR A 41 7.45 1.83 -11.57
C TYR A 41 7.59 0.37 -12.03
N SER A 42 7.44 0.09 -13.34
CA SER A 42 7.56 -1.23 -13.96
C SER A 42 9.03 -1.68 -14.05
N THR A 43 9.72 -1.75 -12.91
CA THR A 43 11.14 -2.13 -12.82
C THR A 43 11.34 -3.60 -12.42
N TYR A 44 10.26 -4.37 -12.24
CA TYR A 44 10.32 -5.75 -11.80
C TYR A 44 9.99 -6.77 -12.91
N TYR A 45 10.91 -7.71 -13.13
CA TYR A 45 10.73 -8.87 -14.00
C TYR A 45 11.54 -10.06 -13.48
N ASN A 46 10.87 -11.10 -12.97
CA ASN A 46 11.53 -12.23 -12.30
C ASN A 46 11.17 -13.62 -12.85
N TYR A 47 10.21 -13.75 -13.77
CA TYR A 47 9.83 -15.02 -14.40
C TYR A 47 9.19 -14.72 -15.76
N PRO A 48 9.25 -15.63 -16.76
CA PRO A 48 8.51 -15.43 -18.00
C PRO A 48 7.02 -15.24 -17.68
N THR A 49 6.49 -14.04 -17.96
CA THR A 49 5.13 -13.54 -17.65
C THR A 49 4.86 -13.06 -16.23
N THR A 50 5.86 -13.04 -15.33
CA THR A 50 5.74 -12.31 -14.07
C THR A 50 6.35 -10.92 -14.20
N ASN A 51 5.47 -9.93 -14.14
CA ASN A 51 5.81 -8.52 -14.16
C ASN A 51 5.17 -7.84 -12.96
N GLY A 52 5.67 -6.65 -12.64
CA GLY A 52 5.11 -5.90 -11.54
C GLY A 52 5.58 -4.47 -11.53
N ALA A 53 4.96 -3.69 -10.65
CA ALA A 53 5.46 -2.39 -10.25
C ALA A 53 6.04 -2.47 -8.85
N GLN A 54 7.14 -1.78 -8.62
CA GLN A 54 7.77 -1.66 -7.31
C GLN A 54 8.04 -0.20 -6.98
N PHE A 55 7.91 0.14 -5.71
CA PHE A 55 8.08 1.50 -5.24
C PHE A 55 8.54 1.52 -3.78
N VAL A 56 9.15 2.64 -3.39
CA VAL A 56 9.36 2.97 -1.98
C VAL A 56 8.25 3.91 -1.53
N THR A 57 7.77 3.76 -0.30
CA THR A 57 6.74 4.62 0.29
C THR A 57 7.37 5.84 0.95
N PRO A 58 6.60 6.90 1.26
CA PRO A 58 7.08 8.00 2.09
C PRO A 58 7.61 7.55 3.46
N GLY A 59 7.10 6.43 3.99
CA GLY A 59 7.58 5.79 5.22
C GLY A 59 8.88 4.99 5.08
N GLY A 60 9.46 4.90 3.88
CA GLY A 60 10.77 4.28 3.63
C GLY A 60 10.78 2.76 3.42
N TYR A 61 9.66 2.06 3.65
CA TYR A 61 9.52 0.65 3.31
C TYR A 61 9.17 0.46 1.82
N ARG A 62 9.40 -0.76 1.32
CA ARG A 62 9.22 -1.11 -0.09
C ARG A 62 7.90 -1.82 -0.29
N CYS A 63 7.32 -1.63 -1.45
CA CYS A 63 6.13 -2.36 -1.87
C CYS A 63 6.28 -2.82 -3.31
N ARG A 64 5.62 -3.95 -3.62
CA ARG A 64 5.55 -4.52 -4.96
C ARG A 64 4.16 -5.06 -5.22
N ILE A 65 3.64 -4.75 -6.40
CA ILE A 65 2.42 -5.37 -6.94
C ILE A 65 2.82 -6.14 -8.19
N THR A 66 2.46 -7.43 -8.26
CA THR A 66 2.86 -8.32 -9.35
C THR A 66 1.69 -9.06 -9.95
N TYR A 67 1.82 -9.36 -11.23
CA TYR A 67 0.97 -10.25 -11.99
C TYR A 67 1.81 -11.36 -12.62
N THR A 68 1.34 -12.61 -12.55
CA THR A 68 1.94 -13.76 -13.22
C THR A 68 0.94 -14.40 -14.17
N GLY A 69 1.08 -14.12 -15.47
CA GLY A 69 0.11 -14.54 -16.49
C GLY A 69 0.14 -16.02 -16.84
N ARG A 70 1.28 -16.70 -16.70
CA ARG A 70 1.44 -18.14 -17.02
C ARG A 70 0.91 -19.06 -15.93
N ALA A 71 0.61 -18.54 -14.74
CA ALA A 71 -0.08 -19.33 -13.73
C ALA A 71 -1.51 -19.63 -14.21
N ASN A 72 -2.02 -20.81 -13.89
CA ASN A 72 -3.41 -21.17 -14.18
C ASN A 72 -4.12 -21.47 -12.86
N PRO A 73 -4.87 -20.49 -12.31
CA PRO A 73 -5.20 -19.17 -12.86
C PRO A 73 -4.05 -18.16 -12.64
N PRO A 74 -4.09 -17.00 -13.31
CA PRO A 74 -3.07 -15.98 -13.13
C PRO A 74 -2.93 -15.56 -11.66
N MET A 75 -1.69 -15.45 -11.19
CA MET A 75 -1.41 -15.06 -9.81
C MET A 75 -1.27 -13.54 -9.72
N LYS A 76 -1.88 -12.95 -8.70
CA LYS A 76 -1.85 -11.53 -8.36
C LYS A 76 -1.32 -11.41 -6.94
N GLN A 77 -0.42 -10.47 -6.70
CA GLN A 77 0.11 -10.27 -5.37
C GLN A 77 0.41 -8.80 -5.14
N ALA A 78 0.16 -8.32 -3.92
CA ALA A 78 0.71 -7.07 -3.43
C ALA A 78 1.39 -7.36 -2.10
N SER A 79 2.62 -6.89 -1.94
CA SER A 79 3.43 -7.11 -0.74
C SER A 79 4.16 -5.84 -0.37
N CYS A 80 4.32 -5.57 0.91
CA CYS A 80 5.22 -4.55 1.43
C CYS A 80 6.15 -5.15 2.47
N TRP A 81 7.41 -4.69 2.50
CA TRP A 81 8.43 -5.19 3.42
C TRP A 81 9.43 -4.11 3.84
N GLY A 82 10.08 -4.33 4.97
CA GLY A 82 10.98 -3.39 5.63
C GLY A 82 10.52 -3.09 7.06
N GLU A 83 10.77 -1.87 7.52
CA GLU A 83 10.23 -1.38 8.80
C GLU A 83 8.77 -0.97 8.61
N LEU A 84 7.85 -1.92 8.78
CA LEU A 84 6.42 -1.66 8.60
C LEU A 84 5.85 -0.91 9.81
N PRO A 85 5.04 0.14 9.59
CA PRO A 85 4.49 0.93 10.69
C PRO A 85 3.44 0.12 11.46
N GLY A 86 3.29 0.38 12.76
CA GLY A 86 2.19 -0.17 13.56
C GLY A 86 2.16 -1.70 13.71
N THR A 87 3.27 -2.40 13.45
CA THR A 87 3.40 -3.86 13.60
C THR A 87 4.85 -4.24 13.93
N SER A 88 5.05 -5.41 14.54
CA SER A 88 6.38 -6.01 14.72
C SER A 88 6.83 -6.86 13.53
N SER A 89 5.92 -7.10 12.57
CA SER A 89 6.20 -7.85 11.34
C SER A 89 6.98 -6.98 10.34
N ASN A 90 7.92 -7.58 9.63
CA ASN A 90 8.68 -6.87 8.58
C ASN A 90 8.13 -7.11 7.17
N MET A 91 7.04 -7.85 7.04
CA MET A 91 6.36 -8.13 5.78
C MET A 91 4.83 -8.18 5.94
N VAL A 92 4.12 -7.75 4.91
CA VAL A 92 2.69 -7.99 4.71
C VAL A 92 2.44 -8.35 3.25
N SER A 93 1.52 -9.27 2.98
CA SER A 93 1.15 -9.63 1.62
C SER A 93 -0.30 -10.03 1.47
N VAL A 94 -0.91 -9.68 0.35
CA VAL A 94 -2.17 -10.23 -0.16
C VAL A 94 -1.89 -10.96 -1.47
N PHE A 95 -2.49 -12.13 -1.65
CA PHE A 95 -2.26 -13.00 -2.78
C PHE A 95 -3.59 -13.51 -3.34
N ALA A 96 -3.72 -13.56 -4.67
CA ALA A 96 -4.88 -14.13 -5.32
C ALA A 96 -4.48 -15.02 -6.50
N ALA A 97 -5.05 -16.22 -6.54
CA ALA A 97 -4.99 -17.13 -7.68
C ALA A 97 -6.38 -17.75 -7.91
N MET A 98 -6.62 -19.01 -7.53
CA MET A 98 -7.94 -19.67 -7.61
C MET A 98 -8.96 -19.01 -6.67
N SER A 99 -8.48 -18.56 -5.53
CA SER A 99 -9.18 -17.73 -4.55
C SER A 99 -8.26 -16.60 -4.15
N VAL A 100 -8.83 -15.56 -3.54
CA VAL A 100 -8.05 -14.56 -2.84
C VAL A 100 -7.76 -15.09 -1.44
N ASP A 101 -6.49 -15.15 -1.08
CA ASP A 101 -6.08 -15.47 0.28
C ASP A 101 -6.19 -14.20 1.13
N PRO A 102 -6.56 -14.32 2.42
CA PRO A 102 -6.53 -13.19 3.33
C PRO A 102 -5.14 -12.56 3.32
N ALA A 103 -5.08 -11.23 3.38
CA ALA A 103 -3.80 -10.58 3.57
C ALA A 103 -3.21 -11.00 4.93
N THR A 104 -1.89 -11.18 4.97
CA THR A 104 -1.19 -11.69 6.17
C THR A 104 0.05 -10.88 6.48
N PHE A 105 0.23 -10.58 7.77
CA PHE A 105 1.50 -10.09 8.30
C PHE A 105 2.42 -11.27 8.59
N SER A 106 3.71 -11.12 8.30
CA SER A 106 4.73 -12.12 8.58
C SER A 106 6.09 -11.48 8.79
N SER A 107 7.07 -12.28 9.22
CA SER A 107 8.46 -11.87 9.30
C SER A 107 9.34 -12.81 8.49
N GLY A 108 10.24 -12.26 7.67
CA GLY A 108 11.16 -13.01 6.83
C GLY A 108 12.52 -12.34 6.67
N ASP A 109 13.42 -12.97 5.92
CA ASP A 109 14.69 -12.34 5.55
C ASP A 109 14.45 -11.27 4.47
N LEU A 110 14.67 -10.00 4.83
CA LEU A 110 14.51 -8.89 3.91
C LEU A 110 15.51 -8.95 2.75
N ALA A 111 16.69 -9.53 2.95
CA ALA A 111 17.67 -9.69 1.87
C ALA A 111 17.17 -10.64 0.79
N ASP A 112 16.36 -11.63 1.14
CA ASP A 112 15.74 -12.54 0.17
C ASP A 112 14.60 -11.87 -0.61
N MET A 113 13.88 -10.93 -0.01
CA MET A 113 12.85 -10.14 -0.70
C MET A 113 13.41 -9.23 -1.80
N GLU A 114 14.68 -8.86 -1.69
CA GLU A 114 15.40 -8.09 -2.71
C GLU A 114 15.98 -8.97 -3.82
N LYS A 115 15.91 -10.30 -3.73
CA LYS A 115 16.43 -11.20 -4.75
C LYS A 115 15.37 -11.57 -5.78
N TYR A 116 15.81 -11.72 -7.02
CA TYR A 116 14.99 -12.26 -8.10
C TYR A 116 15.88 -13.00 -9.11
N THR A 117 15.33 -13.99 -9.80
CA THR A 117 16.01 -14.63 -10.91
C THR A 117 15.71 -13.84 -12.18
N ASP A 118 16.74 -13.31 -12.84
CA ASP A 118 16.61 -12.72 -14.16
C ASP A 118 16.51 -13.85 -15.19
N TYR A 119 15.38 -13.97 -15.88
CA TYR A 119 15.19 -15.02 -16.89
C TYR A 119 15.68 -14.63 -18.29
N LYS A 120 15.97 -13.35 -18.54
CA LYS A 120 16.62 -12.94 -19.80
C LYS A 120 18.09 -13.37 -19.81
N GLU A 121 18.73 -13.26 -18.66
CA GLU A 121 20.06 -13.78 -18.37
C GLU A 121 19.97 -14.67 -17.12
N PRO A 122 19.75 -16.00 -17.23
CA PRO A 122 19.48 -16.90 -16.10
C PRO A 122 20.50 -16.83 -14.95
N ARG A 123 20.29 -15.90 -14.02
CA ARG A 123 21.10 -15.71 -12.82
C ARG A 123 20.29 -14.97 -11.75
N ASP A 124 20.63 -15.22 -10.51
CA ASP A 124 20.08 -14.45 -9.41
C ASP A 124 20.66 -13.05 -9.41
N ARG A 125 19.78 -12.08 -9.23
CA ARG A 125 20.09 -10.67 -9.09
C ARG A 125 19.47 -10.14 -7.81
N THR A 126 20.08 -9.08 -7.30
CA THR A 126 19.50 -8.26 -6.26
C THR A 126 18.95 -7.00 -6.91
N VAL A 127 17.75 -6.59 -6.53
CA VAL A 127 17.17 -5.32 -6.94
C VAL A 127 18.09 -4.19 -6.48
N ASP A 128 18.49 -3.29 -7.38
CA ASP A 128 19.24 -2.11 -6.98
C ASP A 128 18.31 -1.22 -6.12
N PRO A 129 18.70 -0.83 -4.90
CA PRO A 129 17.91 0.11 -4.11
C PRO A 129 17.53 1.40 -4.87
N ALA A 130 18.33 1.83 -5.84
CA ALA A 130 18.05 2.98 -6.70
C ALA A 130 16.93 2.73 -7.73
N ASP A 131 16.58 1.47 -8.02
CA ASP A 131 15.46 1.11 -8.90
C ASP A 131 14.10 1.28 -8.23
N TYR A 132 14.08 1.50 -6.90
CA TYR A 132 12.86 1.89 -6.18
C TYR A 132 12.59 3.38 -6.37
N LYS A 133 11.61 3.69 -7.20
CA LYS A 133 11.07 5.05 -7.29
C LYS A 133 10.12 5.32 -6.12
N LEU A 134 10.23 6.51 -5.53
CA LEU A 134 9.27 6.96 -4.51
C LEU A 134 7.88 7.11 -5.15
N LEU A 135 6.88 6.48 -4.54
CA LEU A 135 5.48 6.78 -4.83
C LEU A 135 5.07 8.02 -4.00
N PRO A 136 4.77 9.18 -4.62
CA PRO A 136 4.53 10.42 -3.88
C PRO A 136 3.33 10.32 -2.93
N ALA A 137 3.38 11.00 -1.79
CA ALA A 137 2.24 11.08 -0.89
C ALA A 137 1.00 11.67 -1.62
N GLY A 138 -0.18 11.10 -1.34
CA GLY A 138 -1.43 11.47 -2.00
C GLY A 138 -1.61 10.84 -3.39
N SER A 139 -0.73 9.91 -3.78
CA SER A 139 -0.83 9.20 -5.04
C SER A 139 -1.25 7.74 -4.89
N ARG A 140 -1.75 7.17 -5.99
CA ARG A 140 -2.01 5.74 -6.13
C ARG A 140 -1.39 5.19 -7.40
N LEU A 141 -1.03 3.93 -7.34
CA LEU A 141 -0.55 3.11 -8.43
C LEU A 141 -1.58 2.02 -8.70
N ASP A 142 -2.18 2.07 -9.89
CA ASP A 142 -3.11 1.07 -10.39
C ASP A 142 -2.33 0.10 -11.29
N TYR A 143 -2.25 -1.19 -10.91
CA TYR A 143 -1.62 -2.21 -11.76
C TYR A 143 -2.69 -2.99 -12.52
N PRO A 144 -2.62 -3.04 -13.88
CA PRO A 144 -3.65 -3.65 -14.70
C PRO A 144 -3.99 -5.07 -14.26
N ASP A 145 -5.30 -5.38 -14.27
CA ASP A 145 -5.87 -6.68 -13.95
C ASP A 145 -5.49 -7.26 -12.58
N THR A 146 -4.87 -6.45 -11.69
CA THR A 146 -4.27 -6.93 -10.44
C THR A 146 -4.88 -6.23 -9.23
N GLY A 147 -4.60 -4.94 -9.04
CA GLY A 147 -4.98 -4.20 -7.85
C GLY A 147 -4.40 -2.80 -7.80
N THR A 148 -4.63 -2.12 -6.68
CA THR A 148 -4.23 -0.73 -6.48
C THR A 148 -3.50 -0.58 -5.16
N CYS A 149 -2.41 0.17 -5.16
CA CYS A 149 -1.76 0.64 -3.94
C CYS A 149 -1.82 2.17 -3.86
N ALA A 150 -2.10 2.72 -2.70
CA ALA A 150 -2.16 4.16 -2.44
C ALA A 150 -1.33 4.52 -1.21
N VAL A 151 -0.72 5.71 -1.21
CA VAL A 151 0.17 6.15 -0.15
C VAL A 151 -0.18 7.56 0.32
N THR A 152 -0.06 7.77 1.62
CA THR A 152 -0.01 9.10 2.24
C THR A 152 1.38 9.29 2.86
N GLU A 153 1.61 10.43 3.50
CA GLU A 153 2.83 10.66 4.31
C GLU A 153 3.00 9.64 5.45
N VAL A 154 1.90 9.04 5.92
CA VAL A 154 1.88 8.23 7.15
C VAL A 154 1.20 6.87 7.00
N SER A 155 0.71 6.54 5.81
CA SER A 155 0.02 5.29 5.56
C SER A 155 0.22 4.74 4.15
N THR A 156 0.00 3.44 4.00
CA THR A 156 -0.07 2.77 2.70
C THR A 156 -1.20 1.76 2.71
N VAL A 157 -2.00 1.74 1.65
CA VAL A 157 -3.05 0.75 1.46
C VAL A 157 -2.81 0.04 0.15
N CYS A 158 -2.89 -1.28 0.13
CA CYS A 158 -2.91 -2.07 -1.11
C CYS A 158 -4.13 -2.98 -1.12
N VAL A 159 -4.82 -3.02 -2.26
CA VAL A 159 -6.08 -3.75 -2.46
C VAL A 159 -5.98 -4.64 -3.70
N ILE A 160 -6.38 -5.89 -3.56
CA ILE A 160 -6.60 -6.86 -4.63
C ILE A 160 -8.01 -7.42 -4.48
N GLY A 161 -8.93 -6.99 -5.36
CA GLY A 161 -10.35 -7.33 -5.23
C GLY A 161 -10.96 -6.67 -3.99
N ASP A 162 -11.51 -7.48 -3.09
CA ASP A 162 -12.09 -7.10 -1.81
C ASP A 162 -11.15 -7.33 -0.61
N HIS A 163 -9.90 -7.76 -0.87
CA HIS A 163 -8.91 -8.01 0.17
C HIS A 163 -7.72 -7.07 0.07
N GLY A 164 -7.02 -6.88 1.18
CA GLY A 164 -5.87 -6.02 1.21
C GLY A 164 -5.31 -5.77 2.60
N PHE A 165 -4.47 -4.76 2.66
CA PHE A 165 -3.87 -4.34 3.91
C PHE A 165 -3.74 -2.82 3.97
N GLU A 166 -3.75 -2.30 5.19
CA GLU A 166 -3.48 -0.91 5.51
C GLU A 166 -2.32 -0.88 6.52
N LEU A 167 -1.26 -0.18 6.15
CA LEU A 167 -0.10 0.11 6.97
C LEU A 167 -0.25 1.52 7.53
N SER A 168 -0.19 1.68 8.85
CA SER A 168 -0.31 2.97 9.51
C SER A 168 0.35 2.97 10.88
N GLN A 169 0.97 4.09 11.26
CA GLN A 169 1.54 4.27 12.61
C GLN A 169 0.48 4.16 13.71
N ARG A 170 -0.80 4.39 13.38
CA ARG A 170 -1.94 4.27 14.31
C ARG A 170 -2.42 2.83 14.50
N GLY A 171 -1.85 1.88 13.77
CA GLY A 171 -2.23 0.47 13.76
C GLY A 171 -2.40 -0.02 12.34
N SER A 172 -1.69 -1.09 12.02
CA SER A 172 -1.77 -1.76 10.72
C SER A 172 -2.77 -2.90 10.76
N ARG A 173 -3.48 -3.12 9.65
CA ARG A 173 -4.54 -4.14 9.54
C ARG A 173 -4.56 -4.82 8.18
N VAL A 174 -5.25 -5.95 8.15
CA VAL A 174 -5.62 -6.72 6.95
C VAL A 174 -7.14 -6.76 6.86
N PHE A 175 -7.67 -6.88 5.65
CA PHE A 175 -9.10 -7.03 5.35
C PHE A 175 -9.30 -7.97 4.16
#